data_AF-R7PZT2-F1
#
_entry.id   AF-R7PZT2-F1
#
_cell.length_a   1.000
_cell.length_b   1.000
_cell.length_c   1.000
_cell.angle_alpha   90.00
_cell.angle_beta   90.00
_cell.angle_gamma   90.00
#
_symmetry.space_group_name_H-M   'P 1'
#
loop_
_entity.id
_entity.type
_entity.pdbx_description
1 polymer ?
#
loop_
_entity_poly.entity_id
_entity_poly.type
_entity_poly.pdbx_seq_one_letter_code
_entity_poly.pdbx_strand_id
1 'polypeptide(L)'
;MADMGLIHDKQTILEPQGFLTDCDTVRDLCERFIPQGGKFYDLIDRYGIVTSYVLNRDDQGRGADTVRMVAPFLKAFGATDYDVMRFYQEHLTTAGSAKETIKYFIDVMPTFMDSSMYEHATDALCDKLEIPRGMASSTSLDLSDDACGMTRQECWDLRRMAKGIVVRKRWPKRSSS
;
A
#
# COMPACT_ATOMS: atom_id res chain seq x y z
N MET A 1 37.18 -18.25 -23.99
CA MET A 1 35.74 -18.21 -23.64
C MET A 1 35.67 -17.98 -22.16
N ALA A 2 35.53 -16.72 -21.76
CA ALA A 2 35.26 -16.37 -20.38
C ALA A 2 33.80 -16.77 -20.12
N ASP A 3 33.60 -17.89 -19.43
CA ASP A 3 32.29 -18.23 -18.91
C ASP A 3 31.85 -17.07 -18.00
N MET A 4 30.77 -16.43 -18.43
CA MET A 4 30.20 -15.23 -17.84
C MET A 4 29.82 -15.50 -16.38
N GLY A 5 30.70 -15.12 -15.46
CA GLY A 5 30.64 -15.36 -14.01
C GLY A 5 29.49 -14.65 -13.30
N LEU A 6 28.26 -14.90 -13.74
CA LEU A 6 27.03 -14.50 -13.10
C LEU A 6 26.31 -15.78 -12.63
N ILE A 7 26.91 -16.45 -11.65
CA ILE A 7 26.08 -17.22 -10.72
C ILE A 7 25.87 -16.29 -9.53
N HIS A 8 24.84 -15.46 -9.62
CA HIS A 8 24.34 -14.78 -8.44
C HIS A 8 23.61 -15.83 -7.59
N ASP A 9 24.35 -16.60 -6.79
CA ASP A 9 23.80 -17.64 -5.90
C ASP A 9 22.90 -17.04 -4.80
N LYS A 10 22.86 -15.72 -4.68
CA LYS A 10 22.13 -14.96 -3.68
C LYS A 10 21.46 -13.76 -4.33
N GLN A 11 20.23 -13.52 -3.91
CA GLN A 11 19.43 -12.37 -4.29
C GLN A 11 18.81 -11.76 -3.04
N THR A 12 18.56 -10.46 -3.07
CA THR A 12 17.80 -9.75 -2.02
C THR A 12 16.38 -9.50 -2.52
N ILE A 13 15.39 -9.88 -1.72
CA ILE A 13 13.99 -9.48 -1.89
C ILE A 13 13.64 -8.66 -0.66
N LEU A 14 13.15 -7.44 -0.86
CA LEU A 14 12.81 -6.54 0.23
C LEU A 14 11.39 -5.98 0.11
N GLU A 15 10.71 -5.86 1.24
CA GLU A 15 9.52 -5.03 1.38
C GLU A 15 9.99 -3.60 1.73
N PRO A 16 9.81 -2.62 0.83
CA PRO A 16 10.26 -1.26 1.05
C PRO A 16 9.50 -0.54 2.18
N GLN A 17 8.22 -0.87 2.44
CA GLN A 17 7.44 -0.20 3.48
C GLN A 17 7.94 -0.60 4.87
N GLY A 18 8.34 0.38 5.68
CA GLY A 18 8.99 0.17 6.97
C GLY A 18 10.48 -0.15 6.91
N PHE A 19 11.06 -0.25 5.71
CA PHE A 19 12.51 -0.46 5.50
C PHE A 19 13.18 0.72 4.78
N LEU A 20 12.70 1.06 3.58
CA LEU A 20 13.20 2.20 2.78
C LEU A 20 12.33 3.44 2.97
N THR A 21 11.02 3.27 3.11
CA THR A 21 10.08 4.33 3.51
C THR A 21 9.65 4.12 4.97
N ASP A 22 9.53 5.21 5.71
CA ASP A 22 9.11 5.26 7.11
C ASP A 22 7.63 5.67 7.28
N CYS A 23 6.92 5.90 6.17
CA CYS A 23 5.48 6.15 6.18
C CYS A 23 4.66 4.91 5.81
N ASP A 24 3.41 4.86 6.29
CA ASP A 24 2.42 3.89 5.84
C ASP A 24 1.65 4.49 4.66
N THR A 25 2.07 4.12 3.46
CA THR A 25 1.70 4.82 2.22
C THR A 25 0.19 4.89 2.01
N VAL A 26 -0.51 3.76 2.19
CA VAL A 26 -1.97 3.68 1.95
C VAL A 26 -2.74 4.30 3.12
N ARG A 27 -2.24 4.17 4.35
CA ARG A 27 -2.85 4.82 5.52
C ARG A 27 -2.84 6.34 5.39
N ASP A 28 -1.70 6.89 4.99
CA ASP A 28 -1.53 8.34 4.82
C ASP A 28 -2.35 8.85 3.63
N LEU A 29 -2.45 8.06 2.55
CA LEU A 29 -3.35 8.35 1.45
C LEU A 29 -4.82 8.35 1.91
N CYS A 30 -5.23 7.41 2.75
CA CYS A 30 -6.58 7.43 3.34
C CYS A 30 -6.80 8.68 4.17
N GLU A 31 -5.87 9.04 5.06
CA GLU A 31 -5.97 10.25 5.89
C GLU A 31 -6.12 11.52 5.03
N ARG A 32 -5.51 11.55 3.85
CA ARG A 32 -5.66 12.64 2.88
C ARG A 32 -7.06 12.74 2.28
N PHE A 33 -7.62 11.63 1.79
CA PHE A 33 -8.85 11.67 0.96
C PHE A 33 -10.14 11.35 1.72
N ILE A 34 -10.06 10.59 2.81
CA ILE A 34 -11.22 10.07 3.52
C ILE A 34 -11.33 10.76 4.88
N PRO A 35 -12.51 11.29 5.28
CA PRO A 35 -12.69 11.85 6.61
C PRO A 35 -12.42 10.80 7.70
N GLN A 36 -11.50 11.11 8.63
CA GLN A 36 -10.95 10.17 9.62
C GLN A 36 -10.26 8.95 8.95
N GLY A 37 -9.58 9.19 7.84
CA GLY A 37 -9.06 8.17 6.93
C GLY A 37 -8.05 7.21 7.54
N GLY A 38 -7.13 7.69 8.38
CA GLY A 38 -6.18 6.85 9.09
C GLY A 38 -6.88 5.91 10.07
N LYS A 39 -7.88 6.40 10.82
CA LYS A 39 -8.70 5.54 11.68
C LYS A 39 -9.54 4.54 10.87
N PHE A 40 -10.06 4.97 9.73
CA PHE A 40 -10.79 4.10 8.80
C PHE A 40 -9.88 2.98 8.29
N TYR A 41 -8.67 3.31 7.84
CA TYR A 41 -7.66 2.37 7.39
C TYR A 41 -7.28 1.38 8.49
N ASP A 42 -6.94 1.87 9.70
CA ASP A 42 -6.56 1.02 10.85
C ASP A 42 -7.64 -0.02 11.20
N LEU A 43 -8.93 0.29 10.94
CA LEU A 43 -10.04 -0.64 11.15
C LEU A 43 -10.17 -1.69 10.04
N ILE A 44 -9.95 -1.30 8.77
CA ILE A 44 -9.94 -2.25 7.64
C ILE A 44 -8.73 -3.16 7.76
N ASP A 45 -7.55 -2.60 8.04
CA ASP A 45 -6.31 -3.37 8.17
C ASP A 45 -6.42 -4.43 9.27
N ARG A 46 -6.92 -4.03 10.44
CA ARG A 46 -7.20 -4.97 11.53
C ARG A 46 -8.20 -6.06 11.13
N TYR A 47 -9.22 -5.71 10.35
CA TYR A 47 -10.16 -6.71 9.83
C TYR A 47 -9.47 -7.70 8.89
N GLY A 48 -8.59 -7.21 7.99
CA GLY A 48 -7.77 -8.04 7.11
C GLY A 48 -6.89 -9.00 7.91
N ILE A 49 -6.10 -8.49 8.86
CA ILE A 49 -5.22 -9.29 9.72
C ILE A 49 -5.99 -10.40 10.46
N VAL A 50 -7.11 -10.07 11.10
CA VAL A 50 -7.93 -11.06 11.82
C VAL A 50 -8.46 -12.13 10.87
N THR A 51 -8.94 -11.72 9.69
CA THR A 51 -9.51 -12.65 8.72
C THR A 51 -8.46 -13.60 8.15
N SER A 52 -7.28 -13.08 7.76
CA SER A 52 -6.23 -13.89 7.16
C SER A 52 -5.48 -14.76 8.19
N TYR A 53 -5.14 -14.21 9.37
CA TYR A 53 -4.21 -14.88 10.30
C TYR A 53 -4.86 -15.49 11.54
N VAL A 54 -6.02 -14.98 11.97
CA VAL A 54 -6.72 -15.52 13.16
C VAL A 54 -7.78 -16.52 12.75
N LEU A 55 -8.56 -16.18 11.72
CA LEU A 55 -9.63 -17.04 11.22
C LEU A 55 -9.17 -18.00 10.11
N ASN A 56 -7.96 -17.82 9.58
CA ASN A 56 -7.39 -18.61 8.48
C ASN A 56 -8.37 -18.76 7.30
N ARG A 57 -9.09 -17.70 6.97
CA ARG A 57 -9.96 -17.69 5.80
C ARG A 57 -9.09 -17.63 4.55
N ASP A 58 -9.26 -18.62 3.69
CA ASP A 58 -8.59 -18.75 2.39
C ASP A 58 -9.45 -18.19 1.24
N ASP A 59 -10.72 -17.89 1.51
CA ASP A 59 -11.68 -17.27 0.57
C ASP A 59 -11.61 -15.73 0.53
N GLN A 60 -11.00 -15.11 1.55
CA GLN A 60 -10.76 -13.67 1.66
C GLN A 60 -9.23 -13.48 1.69
N GLY A 61 -8.68 -12.63 0.82
CA GLY A 61 -7.27 -12.64 0.47
C GLY A 61 -6.28 -12.49 1.63
N ARG A 62 -5.02 -12.78 1.31
CA ARG A 62 -3.88 -12.71 2.25
C ARG A 62 -3.66 -11.27 2.72
N GLY A 63 -3.02 -11.08 3.87
CA GLY A 63 -2.96 -9.83 4.66
C GLY A 63 -2.60 -8.49 3.97
N ALA A 64 -2.21 -8.48 2.70
CA ALA A 64 -2.09 -7.27 1.86
C ALA A 64 -3.43 -6.81 1.23
N ASP A 65 -4.54 -7.53 1.48
CA ASP A 65 -5.84 -7.24 0.88
C ASP A 65 -6.42 -5.87 1.28
N THR A 66 -5.96 -5.30 2.41
CA THR A 66 -6.32 -3.95 2.87
C THR A 66 -6.15 -2.91 1.76
N VAL A 67 -5.03 -2.98 1.01
CA VAL A 67 -4.72 -2.08 -0.10
C VAL A 67 -5.81 -2.14 -1.16
N ARG A 68 -6.26 -3.35 -1.52
CA ARG A 68 -7.34 -3.57 -2.50
C ARG A 68 -8.70 -3.14 -1.95
N MET A 69 -8.98 -3.42 -0.68
CA MET A 69 -10.24 -3.08 -0.02
C MET A 69 -10.48 -1.57 0.07
N VAL A 70 -9.42 -0.78 0.21
CA VAL A 70 -9.46 0.67 0.37
C VAL A 70 -9.66 1.40 -0.96
N ALA A 71 -9.14 0.89 -2.07
CA ALA A 71 -9.20 1.49 -3.40
C ALA A 71 -10.60 2.04 -3.80
N PRO A 72 -11.71 1.29 -3.67
CA PRO A 72 -13.03 1.81 -4.04
C PRO A 72 -13.44 3.01 -3.18
N PHE A 73 -13.01 3.10 -1.93
CA PHE A 73 -13.30 4.26 -1.09
C PHE A 73 -12.52 5.48 -1.55
N LEU A 74 -11.24 5.34 -1.93
CA LEU A 74 -10.45 6.43 -2.49
C LEU A 74 -11.16 7.03 -3.72
N LYS A 75 -11.58 6.18 -4.67
CA LYS A 75 -12.36 6.61 -5.84
C LYS A 75 -13.66 7.30 -5.43
N ALA A 76 -14.42 6.69 -4.51
CA ALA A 76 -15.68 7.25 -4.04
C ALA A 76 -15.49 8.63 -3.40
N PHE A 77 -14.38 8.89 -2.69
CA PHE A 77 -14.06 10.19 -2.11
C PHE A 77 -13.41 11.18 -3.10
N GLY A 78 -13.25 10.79 -4.37
CA GLY A 78 -12.83 11.66 -5.46
C GLY A 78 -11.32 11.69 -5.70
N ALA A 79 -10.56 10.72 -5.17
CA ALA A 79 -9.17 10.56 -5.56
C ALA A 79 -9.06 10.21 -7.06
N THR A 80 -8.09 10.82 -7.73
CA THR A 80 -7.70 10.52 -9.11
C THR A 80 -6.25 10.03 -9.14
N ASP A 81 -5.83 9.34 -10.20
CA ASP A 81 -4.44 8.89 -10.35
C ASP A 81 -3.45 10.06 -10.26
N TYR A 82 -3.81 11.22 -10.83
CA TYR A 82 -3.01 12.43 -10.73
C TYR A 82 -2.87 12.90 -9.28
N ASP A 83 -3.96 12.93 -8.50
CA ASP A 83 -3.90 13.36 -7.10
C ASP A 83 -3.09 12.38 -6.24
N VAL A 84 -3.20 11.08 -6.50
CA VAL A 84 -2.43 10.04 -5.81
C VAL A 84 -0.94 10.14 -6.14
N MET A 85 -0.60 10.28 -7.42
CA MET A 85 0.78 10.51 -7.87
C MET A 85 1.39 11.74 -7.19
N ARG A 86 0.68 12.88 -7.23
CA ARG A 86 1.15 14.14 -6.63
C ARG A 86 1.33 14.02 -5.12
N PHE A 87 0.37 13.37 -4.45
CA PHE A 87 0.47 13.13 -3.01
C PHE A 87 1.77 12.42 -2.65
N TYR A 88 2.13 11.34 -3.35
CA TYR A 88 3.37 10.62 -3.03
C TYR A 88 4.63 11.38 -3.44
N GLN A 89 4.64 12.12 -4.55
CA GLN A 89 5.77 12.98 -4.90
C GLN A 89 6.08 14.03 -3.82
N GLU A 90 5.04 14.57 -3.17
CA GLU A 90 5.17 15.63 -2.17
C GLU A 90 5.38 15.12 -0.74
N HIS A 91 4.75 13.99 -0.39
CA HIS A 91 4.63 13.54 1.00
C HIS A 91 5.34 12.23 1.33
N LEU A 92 5.82 11.46 0.34
CA LEU A 92 6.53 10.21 0.63
C LEU A 92 7.86 10.50 1.33
N THR A 93 8.01 9.98 2.55
CA THR A 93 9.22 10.08 3.35
C THR A 93 10.10 8.84 3.19
N THR A 94 11.38 8.95 3.54
CA THR A 94 12.36 7.88 3.39
C THR A 94 13.12 7.74 4.68
N ALA A 95 13.44 6.51 5.06
CA ALA A 95 14.33 6.26 6.19
C ALA A 95 15.69 6.95 5.96
N GLY A 96 16.34 7.39 7.04
CA GLY A 96 17.49 8.30 6.97
C GLY A 96 18.66 7.83 6.11
N SER A 97 18.90 6.52 6.01
CA SER A 97 19.98 5.93 5.19
C SER A 97 19.43 5.04 4.06
N ALA A 98 18.19 5.27 3.63
CA ALA A 98 17.53 4.42 2.64
C ALA A 98 18.30 4.37 1.30
N LYS A 99 18.80 5.52 0.83
CA LYS A 99 19.51 5.64 -0.44
C LYS A 99 20.84 4.87 -0.43
N GLU A 100 21.63 5.04 0.62
CA GLU A 100 22.91 4.35 0.79
C GLU A 100 22.68 2.84 0.96
N THR A 101 21.66 2.46 1.70
CA THR A 101 21.31 1.06 1.97
C THR A 101 20.90 0.34 0.70
N ILE A 102 19.96 0.89 -0.08
CA ILE A 102 19.50 0.23 -1.31
C ILE A 102 20.61 0.19 -2.36
N LYS A 103 21.42 1.26 -2.47
CA LYS A 103 22.58 1.28 -3.35
C LYS A 103 23.56 0.16 -2.99
N TYR A 104 23.86 -0.04 -1.71
CA TYR A 104 24.73 -1.12 -1.26
C TYR A 104 24.20 -2.49 -1.68
N PHE A 105 22.90 -2.77 -1.50
CA PHE A 105 22.31 -4.04 -1.93
C PHE A 105 22.45 -4.25 -3.44
N ILE A 106 22.10 -3.24 -4.24
CA ILE A 106 22.19 -3.27 -5.71
C ILE A 106 23.64 -3.49 -6.18
N ASP A 107 24.62 -2.85 -5.53
CA ASP A 107 26.04 -2.96 -5.90
C ASP A 107 26.63 -4.35 -5.57
N VAL A 108 26.08 -5.06 -4.57
CA VAL A 108 26.60 -6.34 -4.08
C VAL A 108 25.87 -7.55 -4.67
N MET A 109 24.58 -7.46 -4.96
CA MET A 109 23.79 -8.57 -5.52
C MET A 109 22.49 -8.13 -6.22
N PRO A 110 21.89 -8.99 -7.06
CA PRO A 110 20.56 -8.75 -7.59
C PRO A 110 19.57 -8.46 -6.47
N THR A 111 18.89 -7.32 -6.58
CA THR A 111 18.00 -6.81 -5.56
C THR A 111 16.66 -6.47 -6.18
N PHE A 112 15.60 -6.97 -5.57
CA PHE A 112 14.22 -6.77 -6.00
C PHE A 112 13.39 -6.26 -4.83
N MET A 113 12.53 -5.29 -5.13
CA MET A 113 11.52 -4.82 -4.19
C MET A 113 10.20 -5.50 -4.54
N ASP A 114 9.55 -6.08 -3.54
CA ASP A 114 8.22 -6.65 -3.68
C ASP A 114 7.34 -6.02 -2.61
N SER A 115 6.34 -5.27 -3.04
CA SER A 115 5.52 -4.47 -2.14
C SER A 115 4.06 -4.53 -2.50
N SER A 116 3.23 -4.46 -1.47
CA SER A 116 1.78 -4.27 -1.64
C SER A 116 1.39 -2.81 -1.87
N MET A 117 2.31 -1.84 -1.75
CA MET A 117 2.06 -0.42 -2.03
C MET A 117 1.49 -0.21 -3.44
N TYR A 118 0.68 0.84 -3.61
CA TYR A 118 0.25 1.25 -4.94
C TYR A 118 1.45 1.67 -5.80
N GLU A 119 1.40 1.38 -7.09
CA GLU A 119 2.49 1.68 -8.04
C GLU A 119 2.94 3.14 -7.98
N HIS A 120 2.01 4.08 -7.79
CA HIS A 120 2.30 5.50 -7.60
C HIS A 120 3.29 5.79 -6.45
N ALA A 121 3.18 5.08 -5.33
CA ALA A 121 4.09 5.22 -4.20
C ALA A 121 5.45 4.57 -4.50
N THR A 122 5.44 3.40 -5.15
CA THR A 122 6.64 2.71 -5.59
C THR A 122 7.43 3.56 -6.59
N ASP A 123 6.77 4.22 -7.53
CA ASP A 123 7.38 5.12 -8.51
C ASP A 123 8.04 6.32 -7.81
N ALA A 124 7.31 6.98 -6.90
CA ALA A 124 7.85 8.10 -6.13
C ALA A 124 9.05 7.69 -5.26
N LEU A 125 9.02 6.50 -4.66
CA LEU A 125 10.14 5.95 -3.90
C LEU A 125 11.34 5.65 -4.81
N CYS A 126 11.10 5.03 -5.97
CA CYS A 126 12.14 4.73 -6.96
C CYS A 126 12.83 6.01 -7.44
N ASP A 127 12.06 7.04 -7.79
CA ASP A 127 12.59 8.34 -8.22
C ASP A 127 13.44 8.99 -7.11
N LYS A 128 12.94 8.97 -5.86
CA LYS A 128 13.62 9.61 -4.73
C LYS A 128 14.92 8.91 -4.32
N LEU A 129 14.98 7.59 -4.45
CA LEU A 129 16.14 6.78 -4.08
C LEU A 129 17.03 6.40 -5.28
N GLU A 130 16.69 6.86 -6.48
CA GLU A 130 17.40 6.54 -7.74
C GLU A 130 17.45 5.02 -8.02
N ILE A 131 16.35 4.33 -7.72
CA ILE A 131 16.21 2.89 -7.95
C ILE A 131 15.65 2.66 -9.36
N PRO A 132 16.24 1.78 -10.18
CA PRO A 132 15.65 1.39 -11.46
C PRO A 132 14.25 0.81 -11.26
N ARG A 133 13.23 1.39 -11.90
CA ARG A 133 11.83 0.98 -11.74
C ARG A 133 11.59 -0.51 -12.01
N GLY A 134 12.35 -1.11 -12.93
CA GLY A 134 12.27 -2.54 -13.26
C GLY A 134 12.68 -3.49 -12.13
N MET A 135 13.25 -2.99 -11.02
CA MET A 135 13.58 -3.77 -9.84
C MET A 135 12.42 -3.88 -8.85
N ALA A 136 11.29 -3.20 -9.08
CA ALA A 136 10.19 -3.11 -8.12
C ALA A 136 8.89 -3.73 -8.64
N SER A 137 8.21 -4.50 -7.78
CA SER A 137 6.84 -4.96 -7.95
C SER A 137 5.91 -4.21 -7.01
N SER A 138 4.68 -3.96 -7.44
CA SER A 138 3.70 -3.15 -6.72
C SER A 138 2.27 -3.54 -7.08
N THR A 139 1.31 -3.10 -6.27
CA THR A 139 -0.12 -3.17 -6.62
C THR A 139 -0.46 -2.11 -7.66
N SER A 140 -0.96 -2.51 -8.82
CA SER A 140 -1.46 -1.55 -9.81
C SER A 140 -2.78 -0.94 -9.34
N LEU A 141 -2.93 0.36 -9.54
CA LEU A 141 -4.11 1.12 -9.18
C LEU A 141 -4.45 2.06 -10.33
N ASP A 142 -5.68 1.95 -10.84
CA ASP A 142 -6.23 2.84 -11.85
C ASP A 142 -7.56 3.41 -11.34
N LEU A 143 -7.57 4.70 -11.06
CA LEU A 143 -8.73 5.46 -10.57
C LEU A 143 -9.41 6.25 -11.69
N SER A 144 -9.05 6.06 -12.95
CA SER A 144 -9.71 6.73 -14.08
C SER A 144 -11.19 6.33 -14.18
N ASP A 145 -12.02 7.20 -14.76
CA ASP A 145 -13.44 6.88 -14.99
C ASP A 145 -13.62 5.73 -16.00
N ASP A 146 -12.67 5.56 -16.93
CA ASP A 146 -12.68 4.49 -17.92
C ASP A 146 -12.36 3.12 -17.30
N ALA A 147 -11.45 3.06 -16.32
CA ALA A 147 -11.15 1.84 -15.58
C ALA A 147 -12.17 1.55 -14.46
N CYS A 148 -12.68 2.60 -13.81
CA CYS A 148 -13.62 2.52 -12.70
C CYS A 148 -14.97 3.14 -13.09
N GLY A 149 -15.86 2.34 -13.71
CA GLY A 149 -17.24 2.70 -14.03
C GLY A 149 -18.17 2.86 -12.80
N MET A 150 -17.67 3.46 -11.72
CA MET A 150 -18.39 3.62 -10.46
C MET A 150 -19.51 4.66 -10.61
N THR A 151 -20.74 4.24 -10.36
CA THR A 151 -21.92 5.09 -10.44
C THR A 151 -21.96 6.08 -9.28
N ARG A 152 -22.72 7.18 -9.44
CA ARG A 152 -22.96 8.14 -8.35
C ARG A 152 -23.59 7.49 -7.11
N GLN A 153 -24.43 6.48 -7.31
CA GLN A 153 -25.07 5.76 -6.21
C GLN A 153 -24.05 4.94 -5.41
N GLU A 154 -23.18 4.18 -6.10
CA GLU A 154 -22.11 3.42 -5.44
C GLU A 154 -21.13 4.33 -4.69
N CYS A 155 -20.75 5.47 -5.28
CA CYS A 155 -19.96 6.49 -4.58
C CYS A 155 -20.64 6.94 -3.27
N TRP A 156 -21.96 7.17 -3.31
CA TRP A 156 -22.71 7.59 -2.13
C TRP A 156 -22.77 6.48 -1.07
N ASP A 157 -23.01 5.24 -1.49
CA ASP A 157 -23.08 4.08 -0.61
C ASP A 157 -21.73 3.79 0.07
N LEU A 158 -20.62 3.88 -0.67
CA LEU A 158 -19.27 3.73 -0.12
C LEU A 158 -18.93 4.84 0.89
N ARG A 159 -19.27 6.10 0.57
CA ARG A 159 -19.09 7.23 1.52
C ARG A 159 -19.92 7.02 2.80
N ARG A 160 -21.14 6.48 2.68
CA ARG A 160 -21.98 6.14 3.84
C ARG A 160 -21.39 4.99 4.64
N MET A 161 -20.86 3.96 3.97
CA MET A 161 -20.22 2.80 4.59
C MET A 161 -18.96 3.20 5.36
N ALA A 162 -18.10 4.05 4.79
CA ALA A 162 -16.91 4.57 5.46
C ALA A 162 -17.25 5.25 6.79
N LYS A 163 -18.30 6.10 6.81
CA LYS A 163 -18.82 6.70 8.04
C LYS A 163 -19.27 5.63 9.05
N GLY A 164 -19.97 4.60 8.59
CA GLY A 164 -20.43 3.49 9.43
C GLY A 164 -19.28 2.70 10.07
N ILE A 165 -18.20 2.45 9.32
CA ILE A 165 -16.99 1.77 9.80
C ILE A 165 -16.36 2.54 10.96
N VAL A 166 -16.19 3.86 10.81
CA VAL A 166 -15.52 4.70 11.80
C VAL A 166 -16.36 4.96 13.06
N VAL A 167 -17.69 4.96 12.93
CA VAL A 167 -18.64 5.24 14.02
C VAL A 167 -18.85 4.04 14.95
N ARG A 168 -18.52 2.81 14.55
CA ARG A 168 -18.73 1.61 15.37
C ARG A 168 -17.93 1.71 16.68
N LYS A 169 -18.63 2.12 17.75
CA LYS A 169 -18.15 2.19 19.13
C LYS A 169 -17.72 0.82 19.61
N ARG A 170 -16.54 0.76 20.23
CA ARG A 170 -16.09 -0.16 21.29
C ARG A 170 -16.69 -1.57 21.23
N TRP A 171 -15.84 -2.54 20.92
CA TRP A 171 -16.12 -3.96 21.13
C TRP A 171 -16.74 -4.15 22.52
N PRO A 172 -17.89 -4.86 22.68
CA PRO A 172 -18.40 -5.18 24.00
C PRO A 172 -17.28 -5.93 24.73
N LYS A 173 -16.85 -5.41 25.89
CA LYS A 173 -15.95 -6.16 26.77
C LYS A 173 -16.64 -7.50 27.02
N ARG A 174 -15.97 -8.61 26.72
CA ARG A 174 -16.45 -9.94 27.08
C ARG A 174 -16.85 -9.89 28.55
N SER A 175 -18.13 -10.10 28.86
CA SER A 175 -18.52 -10.47 30.21
C SER A 175 -17.82 -11.78 30.49
N SER A 176 -16.86 -11.75 31.40
CA SER A 176 -16.33 -12.95 32.04
C SER A 176 -17.48 -13.63 32.77
N SER A 177 -18.03 -14.66 32.15
CA SER A 177 -18.84 -15.68 32.81
C SER A 177 -17.93 -16.70 33.45
#